data_AF-A0A9E1V0J6-F1
#
_entry.id   AF-A0A9E1V0J6-F1
#
_cell.length_a   1.000
_cell.length_b   1.000
_cell.length_c   1.000
_cell.angle_alpha   90.00
_cell.angle_beta   90.00
_cell.angle_gamma   90.00
#
_symmetry.space_group_name_H-M   'P 1'
#
loop_
_entity.id
_entity.type
_entity.pdbx_description
1 polymer ?
#
loop_
_entity_poly.entity_id
_entity_poly.type
_entity_poly.pdbx_seq_one_letter_code
_entity_poly.pdbx_strand_id
1 'polypeptide(L)' 'MSDAFMREAARVLPIEQPYDYHRTLKDGPVHRPRRDPAASPGPDEVIVPPEGWQICMHAGVGPLVRTAGDDFRDYLATSM' A
#
# COMPACT_ATOMS: atom_id res chain seq x y z
N MET A 1 -2.77 25.55 -1.51
CA MET A 1 -3.78 24.71 -0.83
C MET A 1 -4.93 25.60 -0.41
N SER A 2 -6.18 25.15 -0.50
CA SER A 2 -7.33 25.98 -0.11
C SER A 2 -7.58 25.94 1.40
N ASP A 3 -8.15 27.01 1.96
CA ASP A 3 -8.51 27.09 3.39
C ASP A 3 -9.53 26.01 3.80
N ALA A 4 -10.40 25.60 2.87
CA ALA A 4 -11.38 24.55 3.11
C ALA A 4 -10.70 23.20 3.37
N PHE A 5 -9.67 22.86 2.60
CA PHE A 5 -8.90 21.63 2.79
C PHE A 5 -8.21 21.62 4.16
N MET A 6 -7.55 22.72 4.55
CA MET A 6 -6.83 22.79 5.82
C MET A 6 -7.76 22.68 7.03
N ARG A 7 -8.95 23.29 6.98
CA ARG A 7 -9.96 23.15 8.04
C ARG A 7 -10.46 21.73 8.19
N GLU A 8 -10.72 21.05 7.07
CA GLU A 8 -11.20 19.67 7.12
C GLU A 8 -10.10 18.73 7.61
N ALA A 9 -8.87 18.88 7.11
CA ALA A 9 -7.72 18.12 7.57
C ALA A 9 -7.51 18.26 9.09
N ALA A 10 -7.60 19.47 9.63
CA ALA A 10 -7.48 19.72 11.07
C ALA A 10 -8.62 19.12 11.90
N ARG A 11 -9.82 18.93 11.31
CA ARG A 11 -10.98 18.33 11.97
C ARG A 11 -10.88 16.80 12.04
N VAL A 12 -10.36 16.16 11.00
CA VAL A 12 -10.39 14.69 10.86
C VAL A 12 -9.07 14.00 11.23
N LEU A 13 -7.93 14.67 11.10
CA LEU A 13 -6.63 14.07 11.38
C LEU A 13 -6.29 14.20 12.87
N PRO A 14 -5.85 13.12 13.54
CA PRO A 14 -5.39 13.19 14.92
C PRO A 14 -4.09 14.02 15.03
N ILE A 15 -3.88 14.66 16.18
CA ILE A 15 -2.62 15.34 16.48
C ILE A 15 -1.53 14.29 16.68
N GLU A 16 -0.51 14.33 15.83
CA GLU A 16 0.64 13.43 15.90
C GLU A 16 1.47 13.69 17.17
N GLN A 17 1.69 12.64 17.96
CA GLN A 17 2.56 12.67 19.14
C GLN A 17 4.03 12.46 18.71
N PRO A 18 5.00 12.91 19.53
CA PRO A 18 6.40 12.60 19.29
C PRO A 18 6.60 11.10 19.07
N TYR A 19 7.29 10.78 17.96
CA TYR A 19 7.61 9.42 17.51
C TYR A 19 6.44 8.54 17.06
N ASP A 20 5.23 9.09 16.84
CA ASP A 20 4.12 8.30 16.27
C ASP A 20 4.49 7.70 14.91
N TYR A 21 5.12 8.47 14.02
CA TYR A 21 5.68 7.94 12.78
C TYR A 21 6.63 6.74 12.99
N HIS A 22 7.57 6.84 13.94
CA HIS A 22 8.53 5.77 14.21
C HIS A 22 7.87 4.52 14.78
N ARG A 23 6.94 4.68 15.74
CA ARG A 23 6.11 3.57 16.25
C ARG A 23 5.30 2.92 15.13
N THR A 24 4.73 3.74 14.26
CA THR A 24 3.94 3.29 13.12
C THR A 24 4.75 2.45 12.13
N LEU A 25 6.02 2.79 11.91
CA LEU A 25 6.94 2.00 11.07
C LEU A 25 7.46 0.74 11.77
N LYS A 26 7.70 0.83 13.09
CA LYS A 26 8.28 -0.26 13.87
C LYS A 26 7.28 -1.36 14.18
N ASP A 27 6.09 -0.95 14.64
CA ASP A 27 5.09 -1.84 15.23
C ASP A 27 3.84 -1.99 14.34
N GLY A 28 3.68 -1.08 13.37
CA GLY A 28 2.55 -1.11 12.46
C GLY A 28 2.73 -2.11 11.30
N PRO A 29 1.65 -2.46 10.61
CA PRO A 29 1.73 -3.33 9.44
C PRO A 29 2.53 -2.62 8.34
N VAL A 30 3.44 -3.37 7.71
CA VAL A 30 4.29 -2.93 6.59
C VAL A 30 3.41 -2.54 5.41
N HIS A 31 2.41 -3.37 5.09
CA HIS A 31 1.43 -3.17 4.03
C HIS A 31 0.08 -2.76 4.62
N ARG A 32 -0.62 -1.83 3.97
CA ARG A 32 -1.91 -1.29 4.44
C ARG A 32 -2.83 -1.13 3.24
N PRO A 33 -4.16 -1.30 3.40
CA PRO A 33 -5.10 -0.91 2.37
C PRO A 33 -4.86 0.53 1.94
N ARG A 34 -4.53 0.74 0.67
CA ARG A 34 -4.24 2.08 0.12
C ARG A 34 -5.23 2.51 -0.95
N ARG A 35 -6.01 1.57 -1.50
CA ARG A 35 -6.97 1.84 -2.57
C ARG A 35 -8.38 1.87 -2.02
N ASP A 36 -9.21 2.74 -2.60
CA ASP A 36 -10.65 2.71 -2.38
C ASP A 36 -11.20 1.43 -3.03
N PRO A 37 -11.82 0.52 -2.25
CA PRO A 37 -12.39 -0.71 -2.80
C PRO A 37 -13.55 -0.45 -3.78
N ALA A 38 -14.14 0.76 -3.77
CA ALA A 38 -15.17 1.16 -4.72
C ALA A 38 -14.61 1.73 -6.04
N ALA A 39 -13.28 1.90 -6.15
CA ALA A 39 -12.67 2.40 -7.38
C ALA A 39 -12.89 1.41 -8.54
N SER A 40 -13.18 1.95 -9.72
CA SER A 40 -13.34 1.20 -10.96
C SER A 40 -12.44 1.81 -12.04
N PRO A 41 -11.85 1.00 -12.94
CA PRO A 41 -10.98 1.52 -13.99
C PRO A 41 -11.77 2.44 -14.93
N GLY A 42 -11.15 3.54 -15.34
CA GLY A 42 -11.64 4.38 -16.43
C GLY A 42 -11.54 3.68 -17.81
N PRO A 43 -12.03 4.34 -18.88
CA PRO A 43 -12.07 3.75 -20.23
C PRO A 43 -10.70 3.34 -20.79
N ASP A 44 -9.64 4.03 -20.40
CA ASP A 44 -8.26 3.81 -20.85
C ASP A 44 -7.38 3.15 -19.76
N GLU A 45 -7.98 2.68 -18.67
CA GLU A 45 -7.28 2.01 -17.58
C GLU A 45 -7.44 0.50 -17.65
N VAL A 46 -6.45 -0.22 -17.10
CA VAL A 46 -6.45 -1.68 -17.06
C VAL A 46 -6.52 -2.12 -15.61
N ILE A 47 -7.43 -3.05 -15.33
CA ILE A 47 -7.45 -3.80 -14.06
C ILE A 47 -6.65 -5.09 -14.22
N VAL A 48 -5.79 -5.37 -13.25
CA VAL A 48 -5.15 -6.68 -13.14
C VAL A 48 -6.21 -7.64 -12.60
N PRO A 49 -6.52 -8.76 -13.30
CA PRO A 49 -7.49 -9.72 -12.82
C PRO A 49 -7.12 -10.26 -11.42
N PRO A 50 -8.10 -10.53 -10.54
CA PRO A 50 -7.82 -11.04 -9.20
C PRO A 50 -7.12 -12.42 -9.22
N GLU A 51 -7.36 -13.22 -10.26
CA GLU A 51 -6.77 -14.55 -10.45
C GLU A 51 -6.10 -14.71 -11.82
N GLY A 52 -5.32 -15.79 -11.98
CA GLY A 52 -4.76 -16.19 -13.28
C GLY A 52 -3.38 -15.61 -13.61
N TRP A 53 -2.77 -14.85 -12.70
CA TRP A 53 -1.40 -14.37 -12.82
C TRP A 53 -0.50 -14.97 -11.74
N GLN A 54 0.80 -14.97 -11.99
CA GLN A 54 1.82 -15.49 -11.07
C GLN A 54 3.04 -14.59 -11.06
N ILE A 55 3.66 -14.43 -9.89
CA ILE A 55 4.99 -13.80 -9.77
C ILE A 55 6.03 -14.86 -10.06
N CYS A 56 6.69 -14.75 -11.21
CA CYS A 56 7.73 -15.68 -11.63
C CYS A 56 9.12 -15.15 -11.21
N MET A 57 9.89 -15.99 -10.53
CA MET A 57 11.29 -15.71 -10.18
C MET A 57 12.19 -16.84 -10.69
N HIS A 58 13.40 -16.51 -11.13
CA HIS A 58 14.37 -17.51 -11.54
C HIS A 58 14.74 -18.43 -10.36
N ALA A 59 14.89 -19.74 -10.57
CA ALA A 59 15.13 -20.68 -9.46
C ALA A 59 16.40 -20.35 -8.65
N GLY A 60 17.43 -19.84 -9.33
CA GLY A 60 18.71 -19.44 -8.73
C GLY A 60 18.75 -18.03 -8.12
N VAL A 61 17.60 -17.35 -7.93
CA VAL A 61 17.65 -16.02 -7.30
C VAL A 61 18.17 -16.09 -5.86
N GLY A 62 19.05 -15.14 -5.54
CA GLY A 62 19.58 -14.97 -4.19
C GLY A 62 18.51 -14.53 -3.18
N PRO A 63 18.84 -14.57 -1.88
CA PRO A 63 17.90 -14.30 -0.80
C PRO A 63 17.25 -12.91 -0.91
N LEU A 64 18.00 -11.88 -1.31
CA LEU A 64 17.47 -10.52 -1.45
C LEU A 64 16.29 -10.44 -2.43
N VAL A 65 16.45 -11.04 -3.61
CA VAL A 65 15.42 -11.02 -4.65
C VAL A 65 14.21 -11.86 -4.24
N ARG A 66 14.45 -12.97 -3.54
CA ARG A 66 13.38 -13.80 -2.97
C ARG A 66 12.56 -13.03 -1.95
N THR A 67 13.22 -12.39 -0.99
CA THR A 67 12.57 -11.53 0.01
C THR A 67 11.78 -10.41 -0.65
N ALA A 68 12.32 -9.74 -1.67
CA ALA A 68 11.59 -8.71 -2.39
C ALA A 68 10.36 -9.26 -3.13
N GLY A 69 10.45 -10.46 -3.71
CA GLY A 69 9.32 -11.11 -4.38
C GLY A 69 8.22 -11.52 -3.40
N ASP A 70 8.59 -12.00 -2.22
CA ASP A 70 7.64 -12.37 -1.17
C ASP A 70 6.97 -11.11 -0.57
N ASP A 71 7.75 -10.06 -0.27
CA ASP A 71 7.21 -8.78 0.20
C ASP A 71 6.24 -8.15 -0.82
N PHE A 72 6.56 -8.24 -2.11
CA PHE A 72 5.68 -7.75 -3.15
C PHE A 72 4.37 -8.57 -3.25
N ARG A 73 4.44 -9.89 -3.02
CA ARG A 73 3.25 -10.73 -2.96
C ARG A 73 2.34 -10.31 -1.80
N ASP A 74 2.92 -10.08 -0.62
CA ASP A 74 2.19 -9.63 0.56
C ASP A 74 1.59 -8.23 0.37
N TYR A 75 2.32 -7.33 -0.31
CA TYR A 75 1.83 -6.02 -0.71
C TYR A 75 0.57 -6.14 -1.59
N LEU A 76 0.63 -6.94 -2.65
CA LEU A 76 -0.49 -7.12 -3.57
C LEU A 76 -1.71 -7.75 -2.87
N ALA A 77 -1.50 -8.66 -1.92
CA ALA A 77 -2.60 -9.27 -1.16
C ALA A 77 -3.26 -8.33 -0.14
N THR A 78 -2.52 -7.35 0.38
CA THR A 78 -2.97 -6.50 1.50
C THR A 78 -3.40 -5.10 1.07
N SER A 79 -2.77 -4.55 0.02
CA SER A 79 -2.86 -3.11 -0.31
C SER A 79 -3.64 -2.81 -1.60
N MET A 80 -3.90 -3.83 -2.41
CA MET A 80 -4.67 -3.75 -3.67
C MET A 80 -6.09 -4.24 -3.44
#